data_AF-A0A7Y5EBT4-F1
#
_entry.id   AF-A0A7Y5EBT4-F1
#
_cell.length_a   1.000
_cell.length_b   1.000
_cell.length_c   1.000
_cell.angle_alpha   90.00
_cell.angle_beta   90.00
_cell.angle_gamma   90.00
#
_symmetry.space_group_name_H-M   'P 1'
#
loop_
_entity.id
_entity.type
_entity.pdbx_description
1 polymer ?
#
loop_
_entity_poly.entity_id
_entity_poly.type
_entity_poly.pdbx_seq_one_letter_code
_entity_poly.pdbx_strand_id
1 'polypeptide(L)'
;MKNTLLFSMLAFLSLSNIANAQVPVFEKSFEVTNRAKRGFLESIEMNKEKGTIDLIYALPNAYTTDRERFLNIVNTNASGKAKYEVYSYDKDLNPLGTSREEERMSRYRWKDYSYTTVEPTIKLSCLCLSFKQVQTTATYNWFSGYKKTNKVIDRVKAENDDGGNYTFTGITYDLYADKSILTIAGKKVKKDPMKAFMLYDILRVDNDVNIQIADTLNFKYSNSIIYSAPLKDQKDETNDELARDWIIVFASMKGTAAKATDLTYVRISPKGKVLENFAFDSPSNAWHIEGSYEQNGAVYLYGSAITKDPVKKYYADIVNKGWDKLIYTNFQIGKISNGKLDFISSISFDDLQAKQTKPANQKKVLELDGKECNTSGIHVLNTGEILITYQDYEIKSGINQQTEFYKKQNNVFLF
;
A
#
# COMPACT_ATOMS: atom_id res chain seq x y z
N MET A 1 -4.59 -84.15 -12.69
CA MET A 1 -4.38 -82.86 -13.39
C MET A 1 -5.62 -81.94 -13.43
N LYS A 2 -6.87 -82.41 -13.25
CA LYS A 2 -8.06 -81.54 -13.33
C LYS A 2 -8.30 -80.62 -12.12
N ASN A 3 -7.84 -80.98 -10.91
CA ASN A 3 -8.09 -80.17 -9.71
C ASN A 3 -7.07 -79.02 -9.51
N THR A 4 -5.90 -79.09 -10.13
CA THR A 4 -4.86 -78.06 -10.03
C THR A 4 -5.15 -76.85 -10.91
N LEU A 5 -5.89 -77.05 -12.01
CA LEU A 5 -6.26 -75.99 -12.95
C LEU A 5 -7.43 -75.12 -12.44
N LEU A 6 -8.29 -75.68 -11.60
CA LEU A 6 -9.43 -74.95 -11.01
C LEU A 6 -8.96 -73.98 -9.91
N PHE A 7 -7.92 -74.37 -9.15
CA PHE A 7 -7.36 -73.54 -8.09
C PHE A 7 -6.54 -72.35 -8.62
N SER A 8 -5.87 -72.50 -9.77
CA SER A 8 -5.17 -71.39 -10.42
C SER A 8 -6.12 -70.38 -11.08
N MET A 9 -7.27 -70.83 -11.59
CA MET A 9 -8.30 -69.93 -12.14
C MET A 9 -9.02 -69.11 -11.06
N LEU A 10 -9.28 -69.68 -9.87
CA LEU A 10 -9.90 -68.93 -8.77
C LEU A 10 -8.95 -67.90 -8.15
N ALA A 11 -7.64 -68.17 -8.13
CA ALA A 11 -6.62 -67.23 -7.64
C ALA A 11 -6.37 -66.05 -8.61
N PHE A 12 -6.60 -66.23 -9.91
CA PHE A 12 -6.53 -65.13 -10.88
C PHE A 12 -7.78 -64.23 -10.85
N LEU A 13 -8.96 -64.77 -10.51
CA LEU A 13 -10.20 -64.00 -10.35
C LEU A 13 -10.26 -63.17 -9.06
N SER A 14 -9.51 -63.55 -8.02
CA SER A 14 -9.38 -62.75 -6.79
C SER A 14 -8.34 -61.63 -6.90
N LEU A 15 -7.38 -61.72 -7.84
CA LEU A 15 -6.40 -60.67 -8.12
C LEU A 15 -6.89 -59.64 -9.16
N SER A 16 -7.93 -59.94 -9.94
CA SER A 16 -8.51 -58.99 -10.91
C SER A 16 -9.52 -58.00 -10.32
N ASN A 17 -9.85 -58.11 -9.04
CA ASN A 17 -10.78 -57.21 -8.33
C ASN A 17 -10.10 -56.19 -7.42
N ILE A 18 -8.80 -55.91 -7.62
CA ILE A 18 -8.27 -54.58 -7.25
C ILE A 18 -8.72 -53.61 -8.34
N ALA A 19 -10.04 -53.46 -8.47
CA ALA A 19 -10.61 -52.34 -9.16
C ALA A 19 -10.12 -51.12 -8.40
N ASN A 20 -9.30 -50.31 -9.07
CA ASN A 20 -9.03 -48.94 -8.67
C ASN A 20 -10.39 -48.29 -8.44
N ALA A 21 -10.80 -48.15 -7.17
CA ALA A 21 -11.81 -47.18 -6.81
C ALA A 21 -11.18 -45.81 -7.09
N GLN A 22 -11.20 -45.39 -8.35
CA GLN A 22 -11.03 -44.00 -8.71
C GLN A 22 -12.20 -43.30 -8.04
N VAL A 23 -11.93 -42.74 -6.85
CA VAL A 23 -12.83 -41.77 -6.25
C VAL A 23 -13.00 -40.68 -7.29
N PRO A 24 -14.21 -40.45 -7.82
CA PRO A 24 -14.42 -39.38 -8.77
C PRO A 24 -13.97 -38.08 -8.10
N VAL A 25 -12.87 -37.51 -8.59
CA VAL A 25 -12.36 -36.22 -8.11
C VAL A 25 -13.27 -35.18 -8.73
N PHE A 26 -14.12 -34.61 -7.89
CA PHE A 26 -15.01 -33.53 -8.28
C PHE A 26 -14.27 -32.21 -8.09
N GLU A 27 -13.88 -31.57 -9.20
CA GLU A 27 -13.09 -30.34 -9.20
C GLU A 27 -13.94 -29.19 -9.74
N LYS A 28 -14.03 -28.10 -8.96
CA LYS A 28 -14.59 -26.82 -9.39
C LYS A 28 -13.65 -25.70 -8.96
N SER A 29 -13.47 -24.72 -9.83
CA SER A 29 -12.68 -23.51 -9.53
C SER A 29 -13.61 -22.41 -9.05
N PHE A 30 -13.21 -21.70 -8.00
CA PHE A 30 -13.95 -20.57 -7.45
C PHE A 30 -13.06 -19.35 -7.34
N GLU A 31 -13.65 -18.18 -7.57
CA GLU A 31 -12.98 -16.93 -7.34
C GLU A 31 -13.17 -16.49 -5.89
N VAL A 32 -12.06 -16.28 -5.19
CA VAL A 32 -12.03 -15.67 -3.85
C VAL A 32 -11.55 -14.23 -3.94
N THR A 33 -11.85 -13.41 -2.93
CA THR A 33 -11.46 -12.00 -2.91
C THR A 33 -9.95 -11.84 -2.93
N ASN A 34 -9.47 -10.70 -3.42
CA ASN A 34 -8.03 -10.40 -3.44
C ASN A 34 -7.41 -10.40 -2.03
N ARG A 35 -8.22 -10.08 -1.02
CA ARG A 35 -7.82 -10.13 0.38
C ARG A 35 -7.65 -11.58 0.87
N ALA A 36 -8.57 -12.47 0.53
CA ALA A 36 -8.44 -13.90 0.79
C ALA A 36 -7.26 -14.52 0.02
N LYS A 37 -7.03 -14.13 -1.26
CA LYS A 37 -5.87 -14.55 -2.07
C LYS A 37 -4.52 -14.20 -1.44
N ARG A 38 -4.46 -13.12 -0.64
CA ARG A 38 -3.27 -12.70 0.12
C ARG A 38 -3.17 -13.30 1.51
N GLY A 39 -4.32 -13.64 2.08
CA GLY A 39 -4.41 -14.47 3.25
C GLY A 39 -3.89 -15.87 2.95
N PHE A 40 -4.39 -16.83 3.71
CA PHE A 40 -4.22 -18.23 3.39
C PHE A 40 -5.51 -18.94 3.75
N LEU A 41 -5.74 -20.08 3.10
CA LEU A 41 -6.78 -21.01 3.51
C LEU A 41 -6.36 -21.61 4.86
N GLU A 42 -7.09 -21.26 5.91
CA GLU A 42 -6.84 -21.74 7.27
C GLU A 42 -7.38 -23.16 7.44
N SER A 43 -8.66 -23.34 7.11
CA SER A 43 -9.35 -24.61 7.25
C SER A 43 -10.36 -24.84 6.14
N ILE A 44 -10.68 -26.12 5.93
CA ILE A 44 -11.85 -26.57 5.18
C ILE A 44 -12.69 -27.32 6.19
N GLU A 45 -13.87 -26.80 6.50
CA GLU A 45 -14.74 -27.35 7.54
C GLU A 45 -16.00 -27.92 6.92
N MET A 46 -16.45 -29.06 7.44
CA MET A 46 -17.76 -29.59 7.09
C MET A 46 -18.75 -29.22 8.19
N ASN A 47 -19.60 -28.24 7.90
CA ASN A 47 -20.66 -27.84 8.79
C ASN A 47 -21.79 -28.88 8.73
N LYS A 48 -21.77 -29.83 9.67
CA LYS A 48 -22.73 -30.94 9.69
C LYS A 48 -24.18 -30.48 9.89
N GLU A 49 -24.40 -29.37 10.58
CA GLU A 49 -25.73 -28.82 10.85
C GLU A 49 -26.31 -28.14 9.62
N LYS A 50 -25.50 -27.34 8.91
CA LYS A 50 -25.92 -26.65 7.68
C LYS A 50 -25.78 -27.51 6.42
N GLY A 51 -25.07 -28.63 6.51
CA GLY A 51 -24.74 -29.50 5.37
C GLY A 51 -23.78 -28.86 4.37
N THR A 52 -22.96 -27.89 4.80
CA THR A 52 -22.07 -27.10 3.95
C THR A 52 -20.61 -27.49 4.09
N ILE A 53 -19.84 -27.19 3.05
CA ILE A 53 -18.38 -27.22 3.04
C ILE A 53 -17.93 -25.76 3.08
N ASP A 54 -17.25 -25.38 4.15
CA ASP A 54 -16.84 -24.01 4.41
C ASP A 54 -15.32 -23.88 4.22
N LEU A 55 -14.90 -23.03 3.29
CA LEU A 55 -13.50 -22.67 3.08
C LEU A 55 -13.22 -21.39 3.86
N ILE A 56 -12.40 -21.47 4.90
CA ILE A 56 -12.13 -20.37 5.81
C ILE A 56 -10.77 -19.75 5.47
N TYR A 57 -10.78 -18.49 5.06
CA TYR A 57 -9.57 -17.72 4.76
C TYR A 57 -9.31 -16.71 5.87
N ALA A 58 -8.11 -16.77 6.47
CA ALA A 58 -7.68 -15.71 7.37
C ALA A 58 -7.23 -14.50 6.55
N LEU A 59 -7.84 -13.34 6.80
CA LEU A 59 -7.59 -12.12 6.03
C LEU A 59 -6.44 -11.30 6.62
N PRO A 60 -5.64 -10.59 5.80
CA PRO A 60 -4.71 -9.59 6.30
C PRO A 60 -5.41 -8.39 6.97
N ASN A 61 -4.77 -7.81 7.99
CA ASN A 61 -5.21 -6.59 8.66
C ASN A 61 -5.01 -5.33 7.78
N ALA A 62 -5.94 -4.37 7.86
CA ALA A 62 -6.03 -3.20 6.99
C ALA A 62 -5.14 -2.01 7.41
N TYR A 63 -4.61 -1.99 8.63
CA TYR A 63 -3.88 -0.84 9.18
C TYR A 63 -2.35 -0.89 9.01
N THR A 64 -1.84 -1.81 8.20
CA THR A 64 -0.39 -2.03 8.10
C THR A 64 0.03 -2.02 6.64
N THR A 65 0.57 -0.89 6.20
CA THR A 65 1.25 -0.72 4.90
C THR A 65 2.58 -1.47 4.83
N ASP A 66 3.13 -1.88 5.97
CA ASP A 66 4.29 -2.76 6.03
C ASP A 66 3.88 -4.24 5.95
N ARG A 67 4.29 -4.90 4.86
CA ARG A 67 4.36 -6.37 4.74
C ARG A 67 5.04 -7.03 5.95
N GLU A 68 5.87 -6.29 6.69
CA GLU A 68 6.56 -6.73 7.91
C GLU A 68 5.61 -7.05 9.08
N ARG A 69 4.45 -6.38 9.21
CA ARG A 69 3.50 -6.63 10.31
C ARG A 69 2.45 -7.70 10.01
N PHE A 70 2.23 -8.06 8.75
CA PHE A 70 1.47 -9.28 8.40
C PHE A 70 2.13 -10.54 8.99
N LEU A 71 3.44 -10.47 9.20
CA LEU A 71 4.29 -11.63 9.46
C LEU A 71 4.83 -11.69 10.89
N ASN A 72 4.60 -10.65 11.70
CA ASN A 72 4.67 -10.71 13.16
C ASN A 72 3.23 -10.79 13.66
N ILE A 73 2.79 -12.01 13.94
CA ILE A 73 1.43 -12.43 14.36
C ILE A 73 0.76 -11.41 15.28
N VAL A 74 0.08 -10.44 14.69
CA VAL A 74 -1.01 -9.67 15.27
C VAL A 74 -1.93 -9.38 14.10
N ASN A 75 -2.56 -10.44 13.59
CA ASN A 75 -3.69 -10.31 12.69
C ASN A 75 -4.89 -9.85 13.50
N THR A 76 -4.72 -8.78 14.28
CA THR A 76 -5.72 -8.31 15.20
C THR A 76 -5.94 -6.84 15.00
N ASN A 77 -7.21 -6.44 14.96
CA ASN A 77 -7.54 -5.05 15.28
C ASN A 77 -6.96 -4.69 16.67
N ALA A 78 -7.01 -3.42 17.06
CA ALA A 78 -6.52 -2.97 18.37
C ALA A 78 -7.13 -3.76 19.58
N SER A 79 -8.16 -4.60 19.34
CA SER A 79 -8.83 -5.44 20.32
C SER A 79 -8.42 -6.93 20.36
N GLY A 80 -7.47 -7.39 19.53
CA GLY A 80 -6.99 -8.78 19.59
C GLY A 80 -7.76 -9.81 18.74
N LYS A 81 -8.59 -9.37 17.78
CA LYS A 81 -9.41 -10.25 16.91
C LYS A 81 -8.94 -10.33 15.44
N ALA A 82 -8.83 -11.54 14.91
CA ALA A 82 -8.55 -11.84 13.51
C ALA A 82 -9.81 -11.82 12.65
N LYS A 83 -9.65 -11.33 11.41
CA LYS A 83 -10.70 -11.26 10.40
C LYS A 83 -10.61 -12.47 9.49
N TYR A 84 -11.75 -13.09 9.25
CA TYR A 84 -11.89 -14.25 8.38
C TYR A 84 -12.90 -13.98 7.28
N GLU A 85 -12.71 -14.64 6.15
CA GLU A 85 -13.69 -14.72 5.07
C GLU A 85 -14.01 -16.20 4.82
N VAL A 86 -15.28 -16.56 4.98
CA VAL A 86 -15.76 -17.93 4.86
C VAL A 86 -16.55 -18.04 3.57
N TYR A 87 -16.14 -18.96 2.71
CA TYR A 87 -16.85 -19.32 1.49
C TYR A 87 -17.57 -20.64 1.70
N SER A 88 -18.89 -20.60 1.73
CA SER A 88 -19.71 -21.78 1.97
C SER A 88 -20.20 -22.38 0.67
N TYR A 89 -20.13 -23.70 0.58
CA TYR A 89 -20.56 -24.50 -0.56
C TYR A 89 -21.51 -25.61 -0.13
N ASP A 90 -22.41 -26.02 -1.01
CA ASP A 90 -23.17 -27.25 -0.81
C ASP A 90 -22.29 -28.50 -1.08
N LYS A 91 -22.89 -29.69 -0.92
CA LYS A 91 -22.20 -30.97 -1.15
C LYS A 91 -21.78 -31.19 -2.60
N ASP A 92 -22.39 -30.47 -3.53
CA ASP A 92 -22.08 -30.50 -4.96
C ASP A 92 -21.17 -29.32 -5.36
N LEU A 93 -20.54 -28.68 -4.37
CA LEU A 93 -19.67 -27.51 -4.51
C LEU A 93 -20.33 -26.33 -5.24
N ASN A 94 -21.63 -26.11 -5.10
CA ASN A 94 -22.25 -24.87 -5.56
C ASN A 94 -22.11 -23.78 -4.48
N PRO A 95 -21.76 -22.55 -4.85
CA PRO A 95 -21.55 -21.47 -3.88
C PRO A 95 -22.88 -21.09 -3.21
N LEU A 96 -22.89 -21.07 -1.88
CA LEU A 96 -24.03 -20.67 -1.06
C LEU A 96 -23.90 -19.23 -0.54
N GLY A 97 -22.68 -18.69 -0.55
CA GLY A 97 -22.39 -17.31 -0.19
C GLY A 97 -21.05 -17.14 0.51
N THR A 98 -20.76 -15.90 0.87
CA THR A 98 -19.54 -15.51 1.58
C THR A 98 -19.91 -14.74 2.84
N SER A 99 -19.33 -15.10 3.99
CA SER A 99 -19.45 -14.35 5.24
C SER A 99 -18.09 -13.82 5.70
N ARG A 100 -18.11 -12.76 6.52
CA ARG A 100 -16.92 -12.22 7.17
C ARG A 100 -17.07 -12.29 8.68
N GLU A 101 -16.08 -12.85 9.34
CA GLU A 101 -16.14 -13.14 10.78
C GLU A 101 -14.94 -12.52 11.52
N GLU A 102 -15.10 -12.21 12.80
CA GLU A 102 -14.03 -11.71 13.68
C GLU A 102 -13.89 -12.58 14.94
N GLU A 103 -12.77 -13.29 15.09
CA GLU A 103 -12.53 -14.19 16.23
C GLU A 103 -11.28 -13.80 17.03
N ARG A 104 -11.30 -13.97 18.36
CA ARG A 104 -10.11 -13.77 19.20
C ARG A 104 -9.11 -14.88 18.93
N MET A 105 -7.86 -14.49 18.64
CA MET A 105 -6.76 -15.42 18.37
C MET A 105 -6.31 -16.15 19.64
N SER A 106 -7.11 -17.10 20.12
CA SER A 106 -6.66 -18.09 21.08
C SER A 106 -6.38 -19.40 20.36
N ARG A 107 -5.12 -19.58 19.96
CA ARG A 107 -4.49 -20.84 19.51
C ARG A 107 -4.68 -21.20 18.03
N TYR A 108 -3.76 -20.76 17.16
CA TYR A 108 -3.49 -21.50 15.92
C TYR A 108 -2.00 -21.72 15.67
N ARG A 109 -1.68 -23.00 15.43
CA ARG A 109 -0.39 -23.53 14.98
C ARG A 109 -0.46 -23.59 13.46
N TRP A 110 0.45 -22.94 12.77
CA TRP A 110 0.35 -22.77 11.34
C TRP A 110 1.33 -23.67 10.58
N LYS A 111 0.94 -24.12 9.38
CA LYS A 111 1.80 -24.85 8.43
C LYS A 111 2.79 -23.90 7.75
N ASP A 112 3.89 -24.47 7.25
CA ASP A 112 4.84 -23.76 6.39
C ASP A 112 4.13 -23.26 5.12
N TYR A 113 4.48 -22.05 4.67
CA TYR A 113 3.94 -21.48 3.44
C TYR A 113 5.02 -20.80 2.62
N SER A 114 4.77 -20.68 1.31
CA SER A 114 5.66 -19.97 0.40
C SER A 114 4.88 -19.10 -0.58
N TYR A 115 5.47 -17.98 -0.97
CA TYR A 115 4.88 -17.07 -1.94
C TYR A 115 5.95 -16.30 -2.70
N THR A 116 5.60 -15.79 -3.88
CA THR A 116 6.50 -15.04 -4.75
C THR A 116 6.06 -13.60 -4.87
N THR A 117 7.02 -12.68 -4.79
CA THR A 117 6.81 -11.24 -4.93
C THR A 117 7.87 -10.61 -5.79
N VAL A 118 7.54 -9.48 -6.41
CA VAL A 118 8.51 -8.63 -7.10
C VAL A 118 8.84 -7.40 -6.26
N GLU A 119 10.13 -7.07 -6.21
CA GLU A 119 10.65 -5.95 -5.46
C GLU A 119 11.59 -5.12 -6.34
N PRO A 120 11.45 -3.78 -6.36
CA PRO A 120 12.46 -2.93 -6.99
C PRO A 120 13.77 -3.02 -6.21
N THR A 121 14.88 -2.87 -6.91
CA THR A 121 16.20 -2.81 -6.31
C THR A 121 17.11 -1.91 -7.14
N ILE A 122 18.11 -1.33 -6.48
CA ILE A 122 19.14 -0.55 -7.15
C ILE A 122 20.36 -1.46 -7.29
N LYS A 123 20.75 -1.73 -8.54
CA LYS A 123 22.04 -2.36 -8.78
C LYS A 123 23.12 -1.29 -8.64
N LEU A 124 23.80 -1.32 -7.48
CA LEU A 124 24.82 -0.35 -7.07
C LEU A 124 25.88 -0.08 -8.13
N SER A 125 26.30 -1.11 -8.89
CA SER A 125 27.36 -0.95 -9.91
C SER A 125 26.98 -0.03 -11.08
N CYS A 126 25.69 0.18 -11.37
CA CYS A 126 25.24 1.17 -12.36
C CYS A 126 24.20 2.17 -11.85
N LEU A 127 23.94 2.19 -10.54
CA LEU A 127 22.86 2.96 -9.89
C LEU A 127 21.56 2.90 -10.72
N CYS A 128 21.25 1.70 -11.21
CA CYS A 128 20.25 1.42 -12.21
C CYS A 128 19.12 0.62 -11.56
N LEU A 129 17.88 0.95 -11.91
CA LEU A 129 16.71 0.20 -11.45
C LEU A 129 16.75 -1.22 -12.01
N SER A 130 16.49 -2.19 -11.14
CA SER A 130 16.27 -3.58 -11.49
C SER A 130 15.11 -4.10 -10.65
N PHE A 131 14.46 -5.15 -11.10
CA PHE A 131 13.41 -5.83 -10.37
C PHE A 131 13.88 -7.25 -10.06
N LYS A 132 13.66 -7.69 -8.83
CA LYS A 132 13.97 -9.06 -8.41
C LYS A 132 12.67 -9.80 -8.11
N GLN A 133 12.55 -11.01 -8.62
CA GLN A 133 11.55 -11.97 -8.20
C GLN A 133 12.08 -12.70 -6.96
N VAL A 134 11.36 -12.62 -5.86
CA VAL A 134 11.75 -13.19 -4.57
C VAL A 134 10.71 -14.21 -4.14
N GLN A 135 11.15 -15.46 -3.96
CA GLN A 135 10.38 -16.47 -3.24
C GLN A 135 10.67 -16.35 -1.75
N THR A 136 9.62 -16.13 -0.97
CA THR A 136 9.70 -16.16 0.48
C THR A 136 9.08 -17.45 0.97
N THR A 137 9.84 -18.22 1.76
CA THR A 137 9.34 -19.38 2.50
C THR A 137 9.32 -19.05 3.99
N ALA A 138 8.18 -19.26 4.62
CA ALA A 138 8.00 -19.07 6.05
C ALA A 138 7.77 -20.43 6.71
N THR A 139 8.67 -20.79 7.62
CA THR A 139 8.62 -22.05 8.38
C THR A 139 8.35 -21.75 9.84
N TYR A 140 7.34 -22.41 10.43
CA TYR A 140 7.00 -22.20 11.83
C TYR A 140 7.85 -23.10 12.74
N ASN A 141 8.43 -22.53 13.81
CA ASN A 141 8.98 -23.32 14.91
C ASN A 141 8.42 -22.85 16.26
N TRP A 142 8.45 -23.76 17.23
CA TRP A 142 7.86 -23.57 18.55
C TRP A 142 8.56 -22.52 19.43
N PHE A 143 9.85 -22.29 19.22
CA PHE A 143 10.70 -21.46 20.09
C PHE A 143 10.87 -20.02 19.61
N SER A 144 10.79 -19.78 18.30
CA SER A 144 11.03 -18.49 17.67
C SER A 144 9.91 -18.06 16.71
N GLY A 145 8.81 -18.82 16.64
CA GLY A 145 7.72 -18.54 15.70
C GLY A 145 8.14 -18.76 14.24
N TYR A 146 7.63 -17.91 13.35
CA TYR A 146 7.92 -18.03 11.92
C TYR A 146 9.31 -17.51 11.54
N LYS A 147 10.15 -18.40 11.00
CA LYS A 147 11.41 -18.06 10.34
C LYS A 147 11.16 -17.89 8.84
N LYS A 148 11.56 -16.75 8.28
CA LYS A 148 11.49 -16.50 6.83
C LYS A 148 12.84 -16.71 6.17
N THR A 149 12.80 -17.31 4.99
CA THR A 149 13.94 -17.40 4.08
C THR A 149 13.52 -16.80 2.75
N ASN A 150 14.32 -15.87 2.24
CA ASN A 150 14.11 -15.24 0.94
C ASN A 150 15.11 -15.81 -0.06
N LYS A 151 14.62 -16.30 -1.19
CA LYS A 151 15.41 -16.76 -2.32
C LYS A 151 15.09 -15.87 -3.53
N VAL A 152 16.10 -15.22 -4.08
CA VAL A 152 15.96 -14.52 -5.37
C VAL A 152 15.89 -15.57 -6.46
N ILE A 153 14.77 -15.61 -7.19
CA ILE A 153 14.57 -16.52 -8.32
C ILE A 153 15.17 -15.89 -9.57
N ASP A 154 14.76 -14.67 -9.86
CA ASP A 154 15.16 -13.95 -11.06
C ASP A 154 15.44 -12.47 -10.75
N ARG A 155 16.19 -11.83 -11.64
CA ARG A 155 16.48 -10.40 -11.59
C ARG A 155 16.61 -9.84 -13.01
N VAL A 156 15.69 -8.94 -13.34
CA VAL A 156 15.69 -8.22 -14.62
C VAL A 156 16.06 -6.77 -14.41
N LYS A 157 16.97 -6.26 -15.26
CA LYS A 157 17.36 -4.86 -15.26
C LYS A 157 16.36 -4.06 -16.09
N ALA A 158 15.92 -2.91 -15.58
CA ALA A 158 15.02 -2.04 -16.33
C ALA A 158 15.80 -1.22 -17.36
N GLU A 159 15.41 -1.35 -18.63
CA GLU A 159 16.01 -0.64 -19.76
C GLU A 159 14.92 0.16 -20.48
N ASN A 160 15.26 1.36 -20.93
CA ASN A 160 14.37 2.20 -21.72
C ASN A 160 14.55 1.93 -23.22
N ASP A 161 13.59 2.37 -24.03
CA ASP A 161 13.59 2.15 -25.48
C ASP A 161 14.84 2.71 -26.19
N ASP A 162 15.52 3.69 -25.57
CA ASP A 162 16.76 4.29 -26.08
C ASP A 162 18.03 3.50 -25.69
N GLY A 163 17.88 2.31 -25.08
CA GLY A 163 18.99 1.48 -24.58
C GLY A 163 19.73 2.09 -23.38
N GLY A 164 19.09 3.04 -22.69
CA GLY A 164 19.51 3.61 -21.42
C GLY A 164 18.90 2.89 -20.22
N ASN A 165 19.39 3.20 -19.02
CA ASN A 165 18.89 2.62 -17.77
C ASN A 165 17.95 3.59 -17.06
N TYR A 166 17.10 3.08 -16.18
CA TYR A 166 16.31 3.93 -15.30
C TYR A 166 17.01 4.27 -13.98
N THR A 167 16.73 5.46 -13.45
CA THR A 167 16.96 5.84 -12.06
C THR A 167 15.75 5.46 -11.23
N PHE A 168 15.94 4.70 -10.15
CA PHE A 168 14.85 4.44 -9.21
C PHE A 168 14.56 5.69 -8.39
N THR A 169 13.29 6.08 -8.31
CA THR A 169 12.84 7.24 -7.52
C THR A 169 12.65 6.91 -6.03
N GLY A 170 12.69 5.62 -5.66
CA GLY A 170 12.41 5.18 -4.30
C GLY A 170 10.93 4.86 -4.06
N ILE A 171 10.08 4.98 -5.07
CA ILE A 171 8.62 4.95 -4.90
C ILE A 171 7.98 3.87 -5.77
N THR A 172 7.14 3.06 -5.14
CA THR A 172 6.30 2.06 -5.79
C THR A 172 4.85 2.19 -5.36
N TYR A 173 3.98 1.61 -6.15
CA TYR A 173 2.57 1.43 -5.85
C TYR A 173 2.18 -0.02 -6.14
N ASP A 174 1.83 -0.76 -5.08
CA ASP A 174 1.52 -2.18 -5.18
C ASP A 174 0.09 -2.40 -5.68
N LEU A 175 -0.05 -3.18 -6.74
CA LEU A 175 -1.33 -3.63 -7.30
C LEU A 175 -1.55 -5.08 -6.91
N TYR A 176 -2.04 -5.28 -5.69
CA TYR A 176 -2.18 -6.60 -5.10
C TYR A 176 -3.09 -7.55 -5.88
N ALA A 177 -4.23 -7.05 -6.37
CA ALA A 177 -5.17 -7.82 -7.19
C ALA A 177 -4.51 -8.38 -8.46
N ASP A 178 -3.70 -7.54 -9.10
CA ASP A 178 -3.05 -7.83 -10.38
C ASP A 178 -1.67 -8.47 -10.19
N LYS A 179 -1.24 -8.72 -8.95
CA LYS A 179 0.10 -9.23 -8.61
C LYS A 179 1.21 -8.49 -9.36
N SER A 180 1.09 -7.17 -9.38
CA SER A 180 2.03 -6.30 -10.09
C SER A 180 2.37 -5.08 -9.24
N ILE A 181 3.43 -4.38 -9.62
CA ILE A 181 3.80 -3.10 -9.02
C ILE A 181 3.86 -2.04 -10.11
N LEU A 182 3.49 -0.82 -9.76
CA LEU A 182 3.78 0.37 -10.53
C LEU A 182 4.96 1.10 -9.89
N THR A 183 5.81 1.69 -10.72
CA THR A 183 6.84 2.62 -10.24
C THR A 183 7.04 3.74 -11.24
N ILE A 184 7.36 4.93 -10.73
CA ILE A 184 7.84 6.03 -11.56
C ILE A 184 9.36 5.95 -11.59
N ALA A 185 9.91 5.86 -12.79
CA ALA A 185 11.35 5.69 -12.98
C ALA A 185 11.90 6.82 -13.85
N GLY A 186 12.98 7.45 -13.38
CA GLY A 186 13.61 8.55 -14.12
C GLY A 186 14.40 8.02 -15.31
N LYS A 187 14.12 8.51 -16.51
CA LYS A 187 14.76 8.06 -17.75
C LYS A 187 16.17 8.67 -17.86
N LYS A 188 17.23 7.86 -17.68
CA LYS A 188 18.60 8.37 -17.86
C LYS A 188 18.89 8.58 -19.34
N VAL A 189 19.33 9.79 -19.66
CA VAL A 189 19.91 10.12 -20.97
C VAL A 189 21.43 10.16 -20.82
N LYS A 190 22.16 9.35 -21.60
CA LYS A 190 23.62 9.15 -21.43
C LYS A 190 24.43 10.45 -21.33
N LYS A 191 24.04 11.48 -22.10
CA LYS A 191 24.74 12.78 -22.16
C LYS A 191 24.23 13.81 -21.16
N ASP A 192 23.13 13.54 -20.46
CA ASP A 192 22.51 14.44 -19.50
C ASP A 192 21.74 13.66 -18.42
N PRO A 193 22.44 13.16 -17.38
CA PRO A 193 21.81 12.36 -16.33
C PRO A 193 20.75 13.13 -15.54
N MET A 194 20.78 14.47 -15.53
CA MET A 194 19.79 15.29 -14.82
C MET A 194 18.43 15.28 -15.51
N LYS A 195 18.36 14.91 -16.79
CA LYS A 195 17.08 14.64 -17.47
C LYS A 195 16.29 13.50 -16.85
N ALA A 196 16.91 12.63 -16.05
CA ALA A 196 16.17 11.63 -15.28
C ALA A 196 15.21 12.25 -14.24
N PHE A 197 15.34 13.55 -13.96
CA PHE A 197 14.41 14.31 -13.12
C PHE A 197 13.38 15.12 -13.93
N MET A 198 13.43 15.03 -15.26
CA MET A 198 12.51 15.71 -16.18
C MET A 198 11.67 14.71 -16.96
N LEU A 199 12.25 13.58 -17.31
CA LEU A 199 11.68 12.53 -18.13
C LEU A 199 11.48 11.31 -17.25
N TYR A 200 10.23 10.88 -17.11
CA TYR A 200 9.87 9.73 -16.31
C TYR A 200 9.00 8.78 -17.11
N ASP A 201 9.22 7.48 -16.91
CA ASP A 201 8.33 6.46 -17.41
C ASP A 201 7.65 5.78 -16.21
N ILE A 202 6.35 5.51 -16.37
CA ILE A 202 5.57 4.71 -15.43
C ILE A 202 5.74 3.27 -15.85
N LEU A 203 6.46 2.50 -15.04
CA LEU A 203 6.72 1.09 -15.29
C LEU A 203 5.72 0.26 -14.52
N ARG A 204 5.04 -0.65 -15.22
CA ARG A 204 4.26 -1.74 -14.64
C ARG A 204 5.09 -3.01 -14.71
N VAL A 205 5.23 -3.69 -13.58
CA VAL A 205 6.01 -4.92 -13.47
C VAL A 205 5.15 -5.99 -12.84
N ASP A 206 4.96 -7.10 -13.53
CA ASP A 206 4.23 -8.24 -12.99
C ASP A 206 5.12 -9.11 -12.08
N ASN A 207 4.52 -10.18 -11.52
CA ASN A 207 5.21 -11.07 -10.60
C ASN A 207 6.33 -11.92 -11.24
N ASP A 208 6.37 -11.98 -12.57
CA ASP A 208 7.38 -12.70 -13.35
C ASP A 208 8.42 -11.73 -13.93
N VAL A 209 8.53 -10.53 -13.35
CA VAL A 209 9.48 -9.47 -13.71
C VAL A 209 9.40 -9.04 -15.18
N ASN A 210 8.22 -9.19 -15.81
CA ASN A 210 7.95 -8.59 -17.11
C ASN A 210 7.70 -7.09 -16.91
N ILE A 211 8.54 -6.27 -17.53
CA ILE A 211 8.51 -4.81 -17.39
C ILE A 211 7.79 -4.22 -18.60
N GLN A 212 6.73 -3.47 -18.36
CA GLN A 212 5.98 -2.72 -19.36
C GLN A 212 6.04 -1.22 -19.05
N ILE A 213 6.30 -0.39 -20.07
CA ILE A 213 6.07 1.05 -19.99
C ILE A 213 4.56 1.29 -20.13
N ALA A 214 3.90 1.69 -19.05
CA ALA A 214 2.48 1.94 -19.02
C ALA A 214 2.13 3.33 -19.56
N ASP A 215 2.92 4.34 -19.23
CA ASP A 215 2.78 5.73 -19.67
C ASP A 215 4.06 6.53 -19.39
N THR A 216 4.09 7.80 -19.78
CA THR A 216 5.25 8.70 -19.65
C THR A 216 4.88 10.06 -19.08
N LEU A 217 5.79 10.69 -18.36
CA LEU A 217 5.66 12.04 -17.82
C LEU A 217 6.89 12.87 -18.20
N ASN A 218 6.64 14.00 -18.86
CA ASN A 218 7.68 14.91 -19.32
C ASN A 218 7.46 16.28 -18.70
N PHE A 219 8.42 16.71 -17.88
CA PHE A 219 8.41 18.01 -17.24
C PHE A 219 9.34 18.99 -17.95
N LYS A 220 8.95 20.25 -17.95
CA LYS A 220 9.76 21.35 -18.49
C LYS A 220 11.06 21.56 -17.69
N TYR A 221 11.04 21.29 -16.40
CA TYR A 221 12.15 21.48 -15.48
C TYR A 221 12.37 20.22 -14.64
N SER A 222 13.55 20.11 -14.03
CA SER A 222 13.83 19.01 -13.10
C SER A 222 12.93 19.11 -11.87
N ASN A 223 12.33 17.99 -11.51
CA ASN A 223 11.37 17.85 -10.44
C ASN A 223 11.78 16.71 -9.50
N SER A 224 11.39 16.82 -8.24
CA SER A 224 11.54 15.77 -7.23
C SER A 224 10.19 15.42 -6.65
N ILE A 225 9.94 14.13 -6.42
CA ILE A 225 8.69 13.68 -5.80
C ILE A 225 8.69 14.07 -4.32
N ILE A 226 7.64 14.73 -3.88
CA ILE A 226 7.44 15.17 -2.49
C ILE A 226 6.29 14.43 -1.79
N TYR A 227 5.40 13.80 -2.57
CA TYR A 227 4.29 13.01 -2.06
C TYR A 227 3.96 11.87 -3.01
N SER A 228 3.62 10.72 -2.44
CA SER A 228 3.12 9.56 -3.18
C SER A 228 2.26 8.70 -2.27
N ALA A 229 1.00 8.49 -2.63
CA ALA A 229 0.10 7.56 -1.94
C ALA A 229 -1.12 7.19 -2.81
N PRO A 230 -1.80 6.08 -2.51
CA PRO A 230 -3.14 5.84 -3.05
C PRO A 230 -4.12 6.94 -2.63
N LEU A 231 -5.01 7.30 -3.54
CA LEU A 231 -6.12 8.23 -3.31
C LEU A 231 -7.12 7.60 -2.36
N LYS A 232 -7.23 8.13 -1.13
CA LYS A 232 -8.22 7.63 -0.16
C LYS A 232 -9.62 8.10 -0.54
N ASP A 233 -10.63 7.34 -0.17
CA ASP A 233 -12.05 7.68 -0.35
C ASP A 233 -12.87 7.18 0.87
N GLN A 234 -14.19 7.25 0.80
CA GLN A 234 -15.09 6.76 1.86
C GLN A 234 -15.43 5.27 1.75
N LYS A 235 -14.89 4.55 0.75
CA LYS A 235 -15.23 3.15 0.54
C LYS A 235 -14.58 2.27 1.60
N ASP A 236 -15.34 1.29 2.08
CA ASP A 236 -14.87 0.35 3.11
C ASP A 236 -13.77 -0.58 2.59
N GLU A 237 -13.74 -0.84 1.27
CA GLU A 237 -12.74 -1.68 0.64
C GLU A 237 -11.35 -1.08 0.82
N THR A 238 -10.34 -1.89 1.10
CA THR A 238 -8.95 -1.41 1.17
C THR A 238 -8.37 -1.19 -0.22
N ASN A 239 -7.26 -0.44 -0.32
CA ASN A 239 -6.58 -0.25 -1.60
C ASN A 239 -6.13 -1.59 -2.23
N ASP A 240 -6.02 -2.61 -1.39
CA ASP A 240 -5.59 -3.94 -1.81
C ASP A 240 -6.74 -4.77 -2.36
N GLU A 241 -7.98 -4.49 -1.93
CA GLU A 241 -9.22 -5.09 -2.45
C GLU A 241 -9.64 -4.41 -3.75
N LEU A 242 -9.61 -3.07 -3.73
CA LEU A 242 -9.91 -2.21 -4.86
C LEU A 242 -8.78 -1.18 -5.03
N ALA A 243 -7.93 -1.41 -6.02
CA ALA A 243 -6.85 -0.50 -6.34
C ALA A 243 -7.42 0.88 -6.69
N ARG A 244 -6.94 1.90 -5.98
CA ARG A 244 -7.30 3.30 -6.19
C ARG A 244 -6.31 3.98 -7.12
N ASP A 245 -6.67 5.15 -7.59
CA ASP A 245 -5.73 5.98 -8.33
C ASP A 245 -4.56 6.35 -7.42
N TRP A 246 -3.38 6.41 -8.01
CA TRP A 246 -2.13 6.74 -7.36
C TRP A 246 -1.84 8.23 -7.55
N ILE A 247 -1.73 8.95 -6.42
CA ILE A 247 -1.46 10.38 -6.41
C ILE A 247 0.01 10.62 -6.16
N ILE A 248 0.60 11.48 -6.98
CA ILE A 248 1.99 11.91 -6.85
C ILE A 248 2.06 13.42 -7.00
N VAL A 249 2.81 14.06 -6.11
CA VAL A 249 3.12 15.49 -6.23
C VAL A 249 4.60 15.68 -6.34
N PHE A 250 4.99 16.51 -7.30
CA PHE A 250 6.36 16.89 -7.57
C PHE A 250 6.58 18.34 -7.15
N ALA A 251 7.77 18.62 -6.61
CA ALA A 251 8.28 19.97 -6.44
C ALA A 251 9.43 20.22 -7.41
N SER A 252 9.53 21.44 -7.91
CA SER A 252 10.66 21.85 -8.73
C SER A 252 11.98 21.73 -7.97
N MET A 253 13.05 21.43 -8.69
CA MET A 253 14.41 21.37 -8.14
C MET A 253 15.12 22.72 -8.28
N LYS A 254 16.00 23.00 -7.32
CA LYS A 254 16.92 24.14 -7.38
C LYS A 254 17.80 24.07 -8.62
N GLY A 255 18.15 25.24 -9.16
CA GLY A 255 18.99 25.35 -10.37
C GLY A 255 18.21 25.27 -11.68
N THR A 256 16.88 25.28 -11.58
CA THR A 256 15.97 25.41 -12.73
C THR A 256 15.41 26.85 -12.78
N ALA A 257 14.73 27.20 -13.87
CA ALA A 257 14.01 28.47 -13.99
C ALA A 257 12.62 28.46 -13.31
N ALA A 258 12.24 27.34 -12.68
CA ALA A 258 10.99 27.20 -11.94
C ALA A 258 11.07 27.97 -10.60
N LYS A 259 9.92 28.31 -10.01
CA LYS A 259 9.86 28.85 -8.66
C LYS A 259 9.91 27.72 -7.63
N ALA A 260 10.39 28.02 -6.43
CA ALA A 260 10.37 27.08 -5.30
C ALA A 260 8.95 26.65 -4.86
N THR A 261 7.93 27.43 -5.23
CA THR A 261 6.51 27.17 -4.98
C THR A 261 5.83 26.39 -6.09
N ASP A 262 6.50 26.17 -7.23
CA ASP A 262 5.93 25.43 -8.36
C ASP A 262 5.85 23.95 -8.00
N LEU A 263 4.62 23.46 -7.87
CA LEU A 263 4.31 22.04 -7.69
C LEU A 263 3.64 21.49 -8.95
N THR A 264 3.73 20.19 -9.15
CA THR A 264 3.00 19.49 -10.21
C THR A 264 2.23 18.31 -9.61
N TYR A 265 0.93 18.30 -9.84
CA TYR A 265 0.04 17.20 -9.44
C TYR A 265 -0.07 16.18 -10.57
N VAL A 266 0.04 14.91 -10.21
CA VAL A 266 -0.16 13.79 -11.14
C VAL A 266 -1.09 12.76 -10.50
N ARG A 267 -2.14 12.37 -11.23
CA ARG A 267 -3.06 11.27 -10.90
C ARG A 267 -2.87 10.14 -11.89
N ILE A 268 -2.60 8.93 -11.40
CA ILE A 268 -2.31 7.75 -12.23
C ILE A 268 -3.30 6.66 -11.89
N SER A 269 -3.95 6.09 -12.90
CA SER A 269 -4.86 4.94 -12.70
C SER A 269 -4.10 3.68 -12.22
N PRO A 270 -4.80 2.70 -11.62
CA PRO A 270 -4.23 1.37 -11.35
C PRO A 270 -3.62 0.66 -12.56
N LYS A 271 -3.97 1.08 -13.78
CA LYS A 271 -3.39 0.52 -15.02
C LYS A 271 -2.07 1.20 -15.42
N GLY A 272 -1.62 2.19 -14.65
CA GLY A 272 -0.43 3.00 -14.92
C GLY A 272 -0.65 4.13 -15.91
N LYS A 273 -1.90 4.44 -16.31
CA LYS A 273 -2.23 5.56 -17.20
C LYS A 273 -2.36 6.87 -16.44
N VAL A 274 -1.75 7.93 -16.98
CA VAL A 274 -1.88 9.29 -16.43
C VAL A 274 -3.27 9.82 -16.74
N LEU A 275 -4.00 10.17 -15.68
CA LEU A 275 -5.36 10.73 -15.76
C LEU A 275 -5.33 12.26 -15.70
N GLU A 276 -4.50 12.82 -14.81
CA GLU A 276 -4.34 14.26 -14.61
C GLU A 276 -2.85 14.59 -14.43
N ASN A 277 -2.40 15.70 -15.03
CA ASN A 277 -1.04 16.20 -14.92
C ASN A 277 -1.04 17.72 -15.14
N PHE A 278 -0.90 18.50 -14.08
CA PHE A 278 -0.86 19.96 -14.18
C PHE A 278 -0.01 20.61 -13.09
N ALA A 279 0.62 21.73 -13.44
CA ALA A 279 1.40 22.54 -12.53
C ALA A 279 0.51 23.54 -11.78
N PHE A 280 0.88 23.88 -10.55
CA PHE A 280 0.22 24.90 -9.73
C PHE A 280 1.20 25.57 -8.75
N ASP A 281 0.88 26.79 -8.34
CA ASP A 281 1.65 27.54 -7.34
C ASP A 281 1.13 27.21 -5.92
N SER A 282 2.04 26.76 -5.05
CA SER A 282 1.77 26.58 -3.61
C SER A 282 2.05 27.88 -2.83
N PRO A 283 1.23 28.26 -1.84
CA PRO A 283 1.56 29.38 -0.96
C PRO A 283 2.75 29.08 -0.02
N SER A 284 3.17 27.81 0.09
CA SER A 284 4.32 27.36 0.87
C SER A 284 5.41 26.74 -0.01
N ASN A 285 6.67 26.86 0.42
CA ASN A 285 7.82 26.22 -0.23
C ASN A 285 8.17 24.83 0.30
N ALA A 286 7.63 24.47 1.46
CA ALA A 286 7.68 23.12 1.96
C ALA A 286 6.31 22.73 2.49
N TRP A 287 5.51 22.14 1.62
CA TRP A 287 4.27 21.47 1.98
C TRP A 287 4.56 19.99 2.20
N HIS A 288 4.55 19.55 3.46
CA HIS A 288 4.51 18.12 3.79
C HIS A 288 3.09 17.65 3.56
N ILE A 289 2.81 17.08 2.39
CA ILE A 289 1.49 16.51 2.10
C ILE A 289 1.38 15.20 2.88
N GLU A 290 0.44 15.14 3.80
CA GLU A 290 0.22 14.02 4.71
C GLU A 290 -0.85 13.06 4.15
N GLY A 291 -1.72 13.57 3.27
CA GLY A 291 -2.75 12.75 2.65
C GLY A 291 -3.41 13.36 1.43
N SER A 292 -4.11 12.48 0.72
CA SER A 292 -4.99 12.79 -0.40
C SER A 292 -6.30 12.07 -0.19
N TYR A 293 -7.40 12.75 -0.46
CA TYR A 293 -8.74 12.25 -0.17
C TYR A 293 -9.75 12.69 -1.24
N GLU A 294 -10.52 11.75 -1.77
CA GLU A 294 -11.56 12.00 -2.75
C GLU A 294 -12.93 12.05 -2.09
N GLN A 295 -13.67 13.12 -2.35
CA GLN A 295 -15.06 13.27 -1.95
C GLN A 295 -15.82 14.09 -3.00
N ASN A 296 -16.97 13.60 -3.43
CA ASN A 296 -17.86 14.29 -4.39
C ASN A 296 -17.16 14.70 -5.70
N GLY A 297 -16.27 13.85 -6.23
CA GLY A 297 -15.55 14.10 -7.48
C GLY A 297 -14.44 15.16 -7.38
N ALA A 298 -14.10 15.61 -6.18
CA ALA A 298 -12.96 16.47 -5.92
C ALA A 298 -11.90 15.72 -5.10
N VAL A 299 -10.63 15.98 -5.41
CA VAL A 299 -9.48 15.48 -4.66
C VAL A 299 -8.96 16.59 -3.77
N TYR A 300 -8.78 16.28 -2.49
CA TYR A 300 -8.21 17.18 -1.50
C TYR A 300 -6.81 16.69 -1.15
N LEU A 301 -5.82 17.56 -1.27
CA LEU A 301 -4.49 17.38 -0.72
C LEU A 301 -4.39 18.17 0.57
N TYR A 302 -3.81 17.60 1.62
CA TYR A 302 -3.70 18.26 2.91
C TYR A 302 -2.41 17.89 3.64
N GLY A 303 -1.95 18.80 4.50
CA GLY A 303 -0.85 18.53 5.41
C GLY A 303 -0.15 19.80 5.89
N SER A 304 0.83 19.62 6.76
CA SER A 304 1.58 20.70 7.39
C SER A 304 2.52 21.39 6.41
N ALA A 305 2.73 22.70 6.61
CA ALA A 305 3.50 23.52 5.69
C ALA A 305 4.41 24.52 6.43
N ILE A 306 5.51 24.87 5.77
CA ILE A 306 6.40 25.97 6.15
C ILE A 306 6.24 27.07 5.11
N THR A 307 5.88 28.27 5.57
CA THR A 307 5.64 29.44 4.70
C THR A 307 6.74 30.50 4.83
N LYS A 308 7.80 30.23 5.62
CA LYS A 308 8.90 31.18 5.83
C LYS A 308 9.79 31.28 4.59
N ASP A 309 9.90 32.50 4.04
CA ASP A 309 10.66 32.82 2.83
C ASP A 309 10.31 31.89 1.63
N PRO A 310 9.03 31.83 1.20
CA PRO A 310 8.51 30.79 0.31
C PRO A 310 9.12 30.84 -1.11
N VAL A 311 9.79 31.93 -1.48
CA VAL A 311 10.38 32.08 -2.81
C VAL A 311 11.90 31.79 -2.82
N LYS A 312 12.56 31.77 -1.65
CA LYS A 312 14.03 31.73 -1.58
C LYS A 312 14.61 30.33 -1.43
N LYS A 313 13.86 29.39 -0.85
CA LYS A 313 14.32 28.03 -0.54
C LYS A 313 13.42 27.02 -1.21
N TYR A 314 14.03 26.06 -1.90
CA TYR A 314 13.31 24.94 -2.49
C TYR A 314 13.01 23.89 -1.42
N TYR A 315 12.04 23.03 -1.71
CA TYR A 315 11.62 21.95 -0.82
C TYR A 315 12.81 21.15 -0.25
N ALA A 316 13.71 20.69 -1.14
CA ALA A 316 14.90 19.91 -0.76
C ALA A 316 15.82 20.67 0.23
N ASP A 317 16.00 21.98 0.07
CA ASP A 317 16.84 22.80 0.97
C ASP A 317 16.27 22.84 2.40
N ILE A 318 14.96 22.65 2.55
CA ILE A 318 14.25 22.70 3.82
C ILE A 318 14.30 21.33 4.48
N VAL A 319 13.86 20.28 3.77
CA VAL A 319 13.72 18.93 4.33
C VAL A 319 15.05 18.23 4.59
N ASN A 320 16.14 18.64 3.92
CA ASN A 320 17.49 18.09 4.14
C ASN A 320 18.01 18.25 5.58
N LYS A 321 17.35 19.09 6.40
CA LYS A 321 17.68 19.24 7.82
C LYS A 321 17.27 18.05 8.69
N GLY A 322 16.44 17.15 8.15
CA GLY A 322 15.79 16.07 8.90
C GLY A 322 14.37 16.46 9.30
N TRP A 323 13.42 15.56 9.07
CA TRP A 323 11.99 15.75 9.36
C TRP A 323 11.71 16.06 10.83
N ASP A 324 12.48 15.46 11.73
CA ASP A 324 12.46 15.65 13.19
C ASP A 324 12.84 17.08 13.62
N LYS A 325 13.52 17.83 12.75
CA LYS A 325 13.98 19.20 13.02
C LYS A 325 13.15 20.26 12.33
N LEU A 326 12.14 19.86 11.56
CA LEU A 326 11.24 20.80 10.93
C LEU A 326 10.24 21.31 11.96
N ILE A 327 10.00 22.61 11.91
CA ILE A 327 8.95 23.28 12.67
C ILE A 327 8.01 23.85 11.63
N TYR A 328 6.85 23.22 11.48
CA TYR A 328 5.79 23.68 10.60
C TYR A 328 5.11 24.91 11.21
N THR A 329 4.62 25.80 10.36
CA THR A 329 4.00 27.06 10.80
C THR A 329 2.54 27.18 10.37
N ASN A 330 2.14 26.35 9.41
CA ASN A 330 0.84 26.42 8.76
C ASN A 330 0.29 25.03 8.49
N PHE A 331 -1.03 24.97 8.32
CA PHE A 331 -1.70 23.84 7.69
C PHE A 331 -2.19 24.25 6.31
N GLN A 332 -1.93 23.43 5.29
CA GLN A 332 -2.30 23.73 3.92
C GLN A 332 -3.24 22.67 3.34
N ILE A 333 -4.28 23.15 2.65
CA ILE A 333 -5.26 22.32 1.95
C ILE A 333 -5.42 22.84 0.52
N GLY A 334 -5.31 21.94 -0.44
CA GLY A 334 -5.63 22.19 -1.84
C GLY A 334 -6.81 21.33 -2.28
N LYS A 335 -7.74 21.90 -3.04
CA LYS A 335 -8.82 21.18 -3.71
C LYS A 335 -8.55 21.16 -5.20
N ILE A 336 -8.72 19.98 -5.78
CA ILE A 336 -8.57 19.72 -7.20
C ILE A 336 -9.93 19.23 -7.70
N SER A 337 -10.46 19.87 -8.74
CA SER A 337 -11.63 19.39 -9.45
C SER A 337 -11.52 19.68 -10.93
N ASN A 338 -12.19 18.87 -11.75
CA ASN A 338 -12.23 19.08 -13.20
C ASN A 338 -10.83 19.21 -13.84
N GLY A 339 -9.86 18.40 -13.39
CA GLY A 339 -8.50 18.39 -13.94
C GLY A 339 -7.64 19.60 -13.61
N LYS A 340 -8.00 20.42 -12.61
CA LYS A 340 -7.21 21.59 -12.20
C LYS A 340 -7.33 21.89 -10.70
N LEU A 341 -6.42 22.71 -10.20
CA LEU A 341 -6.53 23.27 -8.85
C LEU A 341 -7.73 24.25 -8.79
N ASP A 342 -8.72 23.93 -7.95
CA ASP A 342 -9.84 24.81 -7.65
C ASP A 342 -9.42 25.91 -6.69
N PHE A 343 -8.84 25.51 -5.56
CA PHE A 343 -8.34 26.43 -4.55
C PHE A 343 -7.17 25.81 -3.80
N ILE A 344 -6.37 26.67 -3.19
CA ILE A 344 -5.35 26.29 -2.21
C ILE A 344 -5.33 27.34 -1.11
N SER A 345 -5.32 26.89 0.13
CA SER A 345 -5.34 27.77 1.30
C SER A 345 -4.34 27.27 2.34
N SER A 346 -3.71 28.22 3.04
CA SER A 346 -2.72 27.96 4.07
C SER A 346 -3.08 28.80 5.28
N ILE A 347 -3.52 28.14 6.35
CA ILE A 347 -3.87 28.78 7.64
C ILE A 347 -2.68 28.68 8.58
N SER A 348 -2.40 29.71 9.38
CA SER A 348 -1.36 29.61 10.40
C SER A 348 -1.80 28.65 11.51
N PHE A 349 -0.85 28.01 12.20
CA PHE A 349 -1.20 27.19 13.36
C PHE A 349 -1.82 28.01 14.50
N ASP A 350 -1.43 29.28 14.66
CA ASP A 350 -2.05 30.18 15.63
C ASP A 350 -3.55 30.38 15.31
N ASP A 351 -3.88 30.66 14.05
CA ASP A 351 -5.27 30.82 13.60
C ASP A 351 -6.05 29.50 13.68
N LEU A 352 -5.40 28.37 13.38
CA LEU A 352 -6.01 27.05 13.47
C LEU A 352 -6.34 26.70 14.94
N GLN A 353 -5.41 26.98 15.86
CA GLN A 353 -5.58 26.76 17.29
C GLN A 353 -6.69 27.65 17.87
N ALA A 354 -6.85 28.88 17.37
CA ALA A 354 -7.96 29.76 17.74
C ALA A 354 -9.34 29.19 17.35
N LYS A 355 -9.42 28.35 16.32
CA LYS A 355 -10.64 27.67 15.85
C LYS A 355 -10.83 26.25 16.41
N GLN A 356 -9.97 25.83 17.34
CA GLN A 356 -9.99 24.49 17.88
C GLN A 356 -11.18 24.25 18.81
N THR A 357 -11.85 23.10 18.63
CA THR A 357 -12.89 22.65 19.57
C THR A 357 -12.31 21.63 20.53
N LYS A 358 -12.40 21.89 21.83
CA LYS A 358 -11.97 20.96 22.88
C LYS A 358 -12.91 19.75 22.94
N PRO A 359 -12.43 18.51 22.72
CA PRO A 359 -13.24 17.32 22.94
C PRO A 359 -13.67 17.22 24.40
N ALA A 360 -14.91 16.80 24.65
CA ALA A 360 -15.51 16.74 25.99
C ALA A 360 -14.65 15.97 27.02
N ASN A 361 -13.89 14.97 26.56
CA ASN A 361 -13.09 14.09 27.42
C ASN A 361 -11.63 14.55 27.61
N GLN A 362 -11.22 15.73 27.14
CA GLN A 362 -9.85 16.22 27.28
C GLN A 362 -9.69 17.23 28.41
N LYS A 363 -8.56 17.15 29.13
CA LYS A 363 -8.22 18.14 30.18
C LYS A 363 -7.68 19.44 29.59
N LYS A 364 -6.84 19.35 28.57
CA LYS A 364 -6.21 20.49 27.87
C LYS A 364 -6.48 20.42 26.38
N VAL A 365 -6.50 21.58 25.76
CA VAL A 365 -6.52 21.77 24.30
C VAL A 365 -5.12 21.43 23.78
N LEU A 366 -5.02 20.76 22.63
CA LEU A 366 -3.73 20.50 21.98
C LEU A 366 -3.07 21.81 21.59
N GLU A 367 -1.80 21.96 21.91
CA GLU A 367 -0.97 23.08 21.47
C GLU A 367 -0.30 22.71 20.15
N LEU A 368 -0.42 23.58 19.15
CA LEU A 368 0.20 23.38 17.83
C LEU A 368 1.56 24.06 17.79
N ASP A 369 2.59 23.40 18.32
CA ASP A 369 3.97 23.91 18.30
C ASP A 369 4.71 23.66 16.98
N GLY A 370 4.04 22.95 16.05
CA GLY A 370 4.52 22.60 14.73
C GLY A 370 5.62 21.54 14.68
N LYS A 371 5.89 20.86 15.79
CA LYS A 371 6.79 19.71 15.86
C LYS A 371 6.01 18.39 15.81
N GLU A 372 6.68 17.33 15.39
CA GLU A 372 6.28 15.90 15.51
C GLU A 372 4.76 15.63 15.54
N CYS A 373 4.07 16.01 14.47
CA CYS A 373 2.63 15.93 14.35
C CYS A 373 2.22 15.10 13.12
N ASN A 374 1.00 14.55 13.17
CA ASN A 374 0.43 13.80 12.07
C ASN A 374 -1.08 14.04 11.98
N THR A 375 -1.57 14.34 10.79
CA THR A 375 -2.99 14.46 10.48
C THR A 375 -3.55 13.08 10.15
N SER A 376 -4.46 12.58 10.99
CA SER A 376 -5.13 11.30 10.75
C SER A 376 -6.07 11.34 9.54
N GLY A 377 -6.52 12.53 9.14
CA GLY A 377 -7.37 12.74 7.98
C GLY A 377 -8.11 14.08 8.02
N ILE A 378 -8.80 14.37 6.94
CA ILE A 378 -9.76 15.47 6.85
C ILE A 378 -11.15 14.93 6.54
N HIS A 379 -12.19 15.68 6.90
CA HIS A 379 -13.57 15.42 6.50
C HIS A 379 -14.21 16.71 5.99
N VAL A 380 -14.77 16.68 4.77
CA VAL A 380 -15.47 17.83 4.21
C VAL A 380 -16.94 17.73 4.56
N LEU A 381 -17.45 18.72 5.29
CA LEU A 381 -18.84 18.81 5.70
C LEU A 381 -19.72 19.27 4.53
N ASN A 382 -21.03 19.02 4.64
CA ASN A 382 -22.01 19.50 3.64
C ASN A 382 -22.07 21.03 3.54
N THR A 383 -21.61 21.75 4.58
CA THR A 383 -21.45 23.20 4.59
C THR A 383 -20.25 23.69 3.78
N GLY A 384 -19.35 22.79 3.37
CA GLY A 384 -18.07 23.10 2.73
C GLY A 384 -16.93 23.35 3.71
N GLU A 385 -17.21 23.41 5.01
CA GLU A 385 -16.20 23.48 6.07
C GLU A 385 -15.41 22.17 6.14
N ILE A 386 -14.13 22.25 6.51
CA ILE A 386 -13.26 21.08 6.56
C ILE A 386 -12.88 20.79 8.01
N LEU A 387 -13.20 19.60 8.49
CA LEU A 387 -12.72 19.10 9.77
C LEU A 387 -11.34 18.47 9.57
N ILE A 388 -10.35 18.97 10.29
CA ILE A 388 -8.99 18.41 10.31
C ILE A 388 -8.85 17.61 11.60
N THR A 389 -8.48 16.34 11.47
CA THR A 389 -8.16 15.49 12.63
C THR A 389 -6.65 15.46 12.81
N TYR A 390 -6.18 16.11 13.87
CA TYR A 390 -4.76 16.29 14.13
C TYR A 390 -4.33 15.52 15.38
N GLN A 391 -3.14 14.94 15.33
CA GLN A 391 -2.60 14.15 16.43
C GLN A 391 -1.13 14.49 16.70
N ASP A 392 -0.85 14.77 17.97
CA ASP A 392 0.49 14.96 18.51
C ASP A 392 1.01 13.62 19.09
N TYR A 393 2.25 13.29 18.76
CA TYR A 393 2.91 12.07 19.21
C TYR A 393 4.25 12.41 19.85
N GLU A 394 4.59 11.68 20.92
CA GLU A 394 5.94 11.69 21.46
C GLU A 394 6.66 10.42 21.00
N ILE A 395 7.83 10.58 20.39
CA ILE A 395 8.71 9.47 20.05
C ILE A 395 9.60 9.16 21.26
N LYS A 396 9.44 7.96 21.85
CA LYS A 396 10.41 7.45 22.83
C LYS A 396 11.25 6.34 22.22
N SER A 397 12.57 6.44 22.35
CA SER A 397 13.47 5.35 22.00
C SER A 397 13.41 4.27 23.06
N GLY A 398 12.87 3.10 22.70
CA GLY A 398 12.91 1.92 23.56
C GLY A 398 14.31 1.29 23.59
N ILE A 399 14.60 0.50 24.63
CA ILE A 399 15.89 -0.18 24.89
C ILE A 399 16.33 -1.11 23.73
N ASN A 400 15.43 -1.45 22.79
CA ASN A 400 15.69 -2.37 21.66
C ASN A 400 15.54 -1.74 20.26
N GLN A 401 15.75 -0.42 20.08
CA GLN A 401 15.61 0.29 18.79
C GLN A 401 14.21 0.20 18.13
N GLN A 402 13.19 -0.29 18.84
CA GLN A 402 11.80 -0.12 18.41
C GLN A 402 11.34 1.29 18.79
N THR A 403 11.03 2.10 17.78
CA THR A 403 10.43 3.42 17.94
C THR A 403 8.97 3.24 18.36
N GLU A 404 8.65 3.59 19.60
CA GLU A 404 7.27 3.56 20.09
C GLU A 404 6.69 4.98 20.03
N PHE A 405 5.61 5.14 19.25
CA PHE A 405 4.84 6.38 19.20
C PHE A 405 3.79 6.35 20.30
N TYR A 406 3.91 7.26 21.26
CA TYR A 406 2.88 7.43 22.27
C TYR A 406 1.91 8.53 21.83
N LYS A 407 0.63 8.17 21.73
CA LYS A 407 -0.46 9.10 21.47
C LYS A 407 -0.58 10.07 22.63
N LYS A 408 -0.26 11.34 22.40
CA LYS A 408 -0.32 12.36 23.44
C LYS A 408 -1.74 12.95 23.50
N GLN A 409 -2.25 13.48 22.39
CA GLN A 409 -3.60 14.07 22.31
C GLN A 409 -4.16 14.06 20.87
N ASN A 410 -5.49 13.97 20.73
CA ASN A 410 -6.22 14.11 19.45
C ASN A 410 -7.11 15.34 19.46
N ASN A 411 -7.12 16.13 18.41
CA ASN A 411 -8.06 17.24 18.29
C ASN A 411 -8.68 17.35 16.91
N VAL A 412 -9.82 18.03 16.88
CA VAL A 412 -10.56 18.35 15.65
C VAL A 412 -10.56 19.86 15.49
N PHE A 413 -10.19 20.31 14.30
CA PHE A 413 -10.13 21.71 13.93
C PHE A 413 -11.12 21.96 12.81
N LEU A 414 -11.82 23.09 12.88
CA LEU A 414 -12.71 23.54 11.81
C LEU A 414 -11.93 24.54 10.94
N PHE A 415 -11.82 24.22 9.66
CA PHE A 415 -11.11 25.00 8.65
C PHE A 415 -12.09 25.80 7.79
#